data_AF-A0A7W1DN08-F1
#
_entry.id   AF-A0A7W1DN08-F1
#
_cell.length_a   1.000
_cell.length_b   1.000
_cell.length_c   1.000
_cell.angle_alpha   90.00
_cell.angle_beta   90.00
_cell.angle_gamma   90.00
#
_symmetry.space_group_name_H-M   'P 1'
#
loop_
_entity.id
_entity.type
_entity.pdbx_description
1 polymer ?
#
loop_
_entity_poly.entity_id
_entity_poly.type
_entity_poly.pdbx_seq_one_letter_code
_entity_poly.pdbx_strand_id
1 'polypeptide(L)'
;MTVHGDGTDGLEAQDEILQVMFWLRGEGLAEDVSIADLARFIGSGDSGLEQGLQRLTRLGLVRGAGADMIRYALTPEGVREGGRRFADEFKDLTKPGHGECGDPECDCRQSGNPADCRHHA
;
A
#
# COMPACT_ATOMS: atom_id res chain seq x y z
N MET A 1 20.64 12.60 -23.75
CA MET A 1 20.82 12.16 -22.35
C MET A 1 19.74 11.14 -22.07
N THR A 2 20.09 9.86 -22.14
CA THR A 2 19.15 8.75 -21.94
C THR A 2 19.17 8.41 -20.46
N VAL A 3 18.20 8.92 -19.70
CA VAL A 3 17.97 8.43 -18.34
C VAL A 3 17.47 7.00 -18.48
N HIS A 4 18.31 6.04 -18.10
CA HIS A 4 17.85 4.69 -17.79
C HIS A 4 17.21 4.82 -16.41
N GLY A 5 15.88 4.98 -16.37
CA GLY A 5 15.10 4.82 -15.14
C GLY A 5 15.29 3.39 -14.66
N ASP A 6 15.61 3.27 -13.38
CA ASP A 6 15.87 2.03 -12.70
C ASP A 6 14.62 1.12 -12.79
N GLY A 7 14.80 -0.19 -12.91
CA GLY A 7 13.69 -1.14 -13.04
C GLY A 7 12.76 -1.20 -11.82
N THR A 8 13.06 -0.43 -10.77
CA THR A 8 12.35 -0.27 -9.50
C THR A 8 11.31 0.86 -9.53
N ASP A 9 11.57 1.96 -10.25
CA ASP A 9 10.69 3.14 -10.32
C ASP A 9 9.25 2.77 -10.75
N GLY A 10 9.14 1.80 -11.67
CA GLY A 10 7.86 1.33 -12.17
C GLY A 10 7.10 0.43 -11.20
N LEU A 11 7.78 -0.29 -10.30
CA LEU A 11 7.17 -1.18 -9.31
C LEU A 11 6.70 -0.41 -8.08
N GLU A 12 7.49 0.56 -7.62
CA GLU A 12 7.12 1.44 -6.50
C GLU A 12 5.84 2.21 -6.81
N ALA A 13 5.74 2.79 -8.01
CA ALA A 13 4.52 3.48 -8.45
C ALA A 13 3.27 2.57 -8.49
N GLN A 14 3.42 1.26 -8.76
CA GLN A 14 2.28 0.33 -8.75
C GLN A 14 1.77 0.06 -7.34
N ASP A 15 2.69 -0.17 -6.41
CA ASP A 15 2.34 -0.45 -5.02
C ASP A 15 1.65 0.77 -4.40
N GLU A 16 2.18 1.97 -4.65
CA GLU A 16 1.62 3.23 -4.17
C GLU A 16 0.20 3.47 -4.74
N ILE A 17 -0.01 3.24 -6.04
CA ILE A 17 -1.35 3.32 -6.66
C ILE A 17 -2.30 2.34 -5.98
N LEU A 18 -1.90 1.09 -5.78
CA LEU A 18 -2.73 0.05 -5.21
C LEU A 18 -3.13 0.36 -3.76
N GLN A 19 -2.17 0.84 -2.97
CA GLN A 19 -2.36 1.24 -1.57
C GLN A 19 -3.27 2.45 -1.44
N VAL A 20 -3.07 3.51 -2.25
CA VAL A 20 -3.92 4.70 -2.24
C VAL A 20 -5.36 4.34 -2.65
N MET A 21 -5.54 3.54 -3.71
CA MET A 21 -6.88 3.07 -4.12
C MET A 21 -7.54 2.23 -3.03
N PHE A 22 -6.77 1.36 -2.34
CA PHE A 22 -7.28 0.55 -1.24
C PHE A 22 -7.73 1.43 -0.06
N TRP A 23 -6.90 2.40 0.32
CA TRP A 23 -7.18 3.33 1.41
C TRP A 23 -8.41 4.20 1.12
N LEU A 24 -8.48 4.85 -0.05
CA LEU A 24 -9.62 5.67 -0.43
C LEU A 24 -10.95 4.90 -0.40
N ARG A 25 -10.93 3.64 -0.85
CA ARG A 25 -12.07 2.74 -0.78
C ARG A 25 -12.42 2.35 0.66
N GLY A 26 -11.43 2.05 1.49
CA GLY A 26 -11.61 1.67 2.89
C GLY A 26 -12.25 2.79 3.73
N GLU A 27 -11.89 4.04 3.44
CA GLU A 27 -12.47 5.24 4.07
C GLU A 27 -13.82 5.67 3.47
N GLY A 28 -14.29 5.00 2.41
CA GLY A 28 -15.51 5.38 1.70
C GLY A 28 -15.41 6.71 0.95
N LEU A 29 -14.19 7.20 0.68
CA LEU A 29 -13.93 8.46 0.00
C LEU A 29 -14.08 8.34 -1.52
N ALA A 30 -13.72 7.18 -2.08
CA ALA A 30 -13.87 6.89 -3.50
C ALA A 30 -13.99 5.38 -3.77
N GLU A 31 -14.96 4.96 -4.58
CA GLU A 31 -15.06 3.58 -5.08
C GLU A 31 -14.27 3.36 -6.38
N ASP A 32 -14.05 4.43 -7.13
CA ASP A 32 -13.22 4.49 -8.33
C ASP A 32 -12.48 5.83 -8.41
N VAL A 33 -11.38 5.88 -9.16
CA VAL A 33 -10.49 7.05 -9.24
C VAL A 33 -10.09 7.36 -10.67
N SER A 34 -9.85 8.64 -10.97
CA SER A 34 -9.14 9.08 -12.17
C SER A 34 -7.64 9.26 -11.88
N ILE A 35 -6.84 9.46 -12.94
CA ILE A 35 -5.41 9.82 -12.80
C ILE A 35 -5.26 11.11 -11.99
N ALA A 36 -6.12 12.10 -12.23
CA ALA A 36 -6.10 13.36 -11.51
C ALA A 36 -6.42 13.19 -10.01
N ASP A 37 -7.25 12.22 -9.64
CA ASP A 37 -7.52 11.90 -8.24
C ASP A 37 -6.26 11.31 -7.57
N LEU A 38 -5.57 10.40 -8.26
CA LEU A 38 -4.34 9.76 -7.76
C LEU A 38 -3.16 10.72 -7.64
N ALA A 39 -2.99 11.64 -8.60
CA ALA A 39 -1.91 12.63 -8.60
C ALA A 39 -1.93 13.59 -7.40
N ARG A 40 -3.04 13.65 -6.65
CA ARG A 40 -3.15 14.44 -5.41
C ARG A 40 -2.45 13.79 -4.22
N PHE A 41 -2.24 12.47 -4.29
CA PHE A 41 -1.69 11.66 -3.20
C PHE A 41 -0.31 11.09 -3.56
N ILE A 42 -0.09 10.82 -4.84
CA ILE A 42 1.10 10.15 -5.37
C ILE A 42 2.00 11.19 -6.03
N GLY A 43 3.28 11.21 -5.66
CA GLY A 43 4.27 12.14 -6.22
C GLY A 43 4.70 11.82 -7.66
N SER A 44 4.17 10.75 -8.25
CA SER A 44 4.45 10.33 -9.62
C SER A 44 3.76 11.23 -10.64
N GLY A 45 4.45 11.58 -11.71
CA GLY A 45 3.83 12.30 -12.83
C GLY A 45 2.80 11.46 -13.59
N ASP A 46 1.90 12.11 -14.33
CA ASP A 46 0.77 11.49 -15.03
C ASP A 46 1.17 10.27 -15.88
N SER A 47 2.27 10.34 -16.64
CA SER A 47 2.75 9.21 -17.44
C SER A 47 3.13 7.98 -16.60
N GLY A 48 3.60 8.17 -15.37
CA GLY A 48 3.91 7.09 -14.44
C GLY A 48 2.63 6.44 -13.91
N LEU A 49 1.65 7.26 -13.53
CA LEU A 49 0.33 6.82 -13.07
C LEU A 49 -0.41 6.02 -14.16
N GLU A 50 -0.38 6.50 -15.41
CA GLU A 50 -0.97 5.79 -16.55
C GLU A 50 -0.33 4.42 -16.77
N GLN A 51 1.00 4.35 -16.79
CA GLN A 51 1.72 3.10 -16.97
C GLN A 51 1.45 2.10 -15.83
N GLY A 52 1.39 2.60 -14.60
CA GLY A 52 1.04 1.83 -13.41
C GLY A 52 -0.37 1.25 -13.52
N LEU A 53 -1.38 2.09 -13.78
CA LEU A 53 -2.78 1.66 -13.94
C LEU A 53 -2.97 0.66 -15.08
N GLN A 54 -2.32 0.89 -16.23
CA GLN A 54 -2.36 -0.06 -17.35
C GLN A 54 -1.77 -1.41 -16.95
N ARG A 55 -0.69 -1.42 -16.18
CA ARG A 55 -0.07 -2.65 -15.70
C ARG A 55 -0.94 -3.36 -14.67
N LEU A 56 -1.49 -2.65 -13.69
CA LEU A 56 -2.43 -3.19 -12.71
C LEU A 56 -3.69 -3.75 -13.39
N THR A 57 -4.13 -3.13 -14.49
CA THR A 57 -5.23 -3.64 -15.33
C THR A 57 -4.84 -4.94 -16.02
N ARG A 58 -3.64 -5.02 -16.61
CA ARG A 58 -3.13 -6.28 -17.20
C ARG A 58 -2.97 -7.41 -16.18
N LEU A 59 -2.67 -7.05 -14.93
CA LEU A 59 -2.58 -7.99 -13.81
C LEU A 59 -3.96 -8.36 -13.22
N GLY A 60 -5.05 -7.75 -13.68
CA GLY A 60 -6.40 -8.02 -13.17
C GLY A 60 -6.70 -7.44 -11.78
N LEU A 61 -5.82 -6.57 -11.26
CA LEU A 61 -5.98 -5.92 -9.95
C LEU A 61 -6.88 -4.68 -10.03
N VAL A 62 -6.89 -4.04 -11.19
CA VAL A 62 -7.70 -2.85 -11.47
C VAL A 62 -8.54 -3.10 -12.71
N ARG A 63 -9.72 -2.48 -12.78
CA ARG A 63 -10.56 -2.46 -13.98
C ARG A 63 -10.99 -1.03 -14.30
N GLY A 64 -11.25 -0.77 -15.58
CA GLY A 64 -11.95 0.44 -15.99
C GLY A 64 -13.35 0.51 -15.34
N ALA A 65 -13.74 1.73 -14.98
CA ALA A 65 -15.01 2.10 -14.39
C ALA A 65 -15.54 3.38 -15.06
N GLY A 66 -16.86 3.60 -14.99
CA GLY A 66 -17.52 4.70 -15.67
C GLY A 66 -17.88 4.42 -17.13
N ALA A 67 -18.75 5.26 -17.69
CA ALA A 67 -19.23 5.14 -19.07
C ALA A 67 -18.16 5.49 -20.12
N ASP A 68 -17.14 6.25 -19.71
CA ASP A 68 -16.03 6.71 -20.54
C ASP A 68 -14.75 5.89 -20.35
N MET A 69 -14.72 4.94 -19.40
CA MET A 69 -13.54 4.15 -19.03
C MET A 69 -12.32 5.00 -18.61
N ILE A 70 -12.54 6.26 -18.18
CA ILE A 70 -11.48 7.16 -17.72
C ILE A 70 -11.21 6.97 -16.22
N ARG A 71 -12.06 6.20 -15.53
CA ARG A 71 -11.95 5.90 -14.11
C ARG A 71 -11.56 4.45 -13.89
N TYR A 72 -11.01 4.17 -12.73
CA TYR A 72 -10.41 2.89 -12.37
C TYR A 72 -10.91 2.45 -11.01
N ALA A 73 -11.35 1.20 -10.90
CA ALA A 73 -11.79 0.59 -9.65
C ALA A 73 -10.95 -0.65 -9.33
N LEU A 74 -10.74 -0.92 -8.04
CA LEU A 74 -10.13 -2.17 -7.61
C LEU A 74 -11.05 -3.36 -7.95
N THR A 75 -10.45 -4.44 -8.42
CA THR A 75 -11.11 -5.75 -8.46
C THR A 75 -11.08 -6.39 -7.06
N PRO A 76 -11.84 -7.47 -6.81
CA PRO A 76 -11.72 -8.19 -5.53
C PRO A 76 -10.29 -8.66 -5.24
N GLU A 77 -9.49 -8.94 -6.27
CA GLU A 77 -8.08 -9.29 -6.12
C GLU A 77 -7.21 -8.07 -5.82
N GLY A 78 -7.44 -6.95 -6.50
CA GLY A 78 -6.78 -5.68 -6.18
C GLY A 78 -7.03 -5.21 -4.75
N VAL A 79 -8.23 -5.43 -4.21
CA VAL A 79 -8.53 -5.15 -2.79
C VAL A 79 -7.67 -6.00 -1.86
N ARG A 80 -7.53 -7.31 -2.14
CA ARG A 80 -6.71 -8.20 -1.31
C ARG A 80 -5.24 -7.81 -1.35
N GLU A 81 -4.72 -7.60 -2.56
CA GLU A 81 -3.31 -7.25 -2.73
C GLU A 81 -3.01 -5.84 -2.19
N GLY A 82 -3.90 -4.87 -2.40
CA GLY A 82 -3.78 -3.51 -1.85
C GLY A 82 -3.75 -3.52 -0.33
N GLY A 83 -4.64 -4.29 0.31
CA GLY A 83 -4.63 -4.46 1.76
C GLY A 83 -3.35 -5.14 2.28
N ARG A 84 -2.83 -6.15 1.57
CA ARG A 84 -1.57 -6.80 1.92
C ARG A 84 -0.40 -5.82 1.84
N ARG A 85 -0.26 -5.09 0.73
CA ARG A 85 0.80 -4.08 0.54
C ARG A 85 0.72 -2.96 1.56
N PHE A 86 -0.49 -2.47 1.84
CA PHE A 86 -0.71 -1.48 2.87
C PHE A 86 -0.28 -2.01 4.23
N ALA A 87 -0.76 -3.19 4.64
CA ALA A 87 -0.35 -3.80 5.91
C ALA A 87 1.16 -4.06 5.98
N ASP A 88 1.80 -4.49 4.90
CA ASP A 88 3.24 -4.76 4.85
C ASP A 88 4.08 -3.49 5.03
N GLU A 89 3.58 -2.32 4.60
CA GLU A 89 4.26 -1.04 4.76
C GLU A 89 4.14 -0.50 6.20
N PHE A 90 2.98 -0.72 6.84
CA PHE A 90 2.72 -0.30 8.22
C PHE A 90 3.05 -1.35 9.29
N LYS A 91 3.49 -2.56 8.90
CA LYS A 91 3.76 -3.67 9.82
C LYS A 91 4.71 -3.30 10.96
N ASP A 92 5.67 -2.42 10.69
CA ASP A 92 6.67 -2.00 11.67
C ASP A 92 6.15 -0.91 12.62
N LEU A 93 5.09 -0.20 12.23
CA LEU A 93 4.40 0.80 13.05
C LEU A 93 3.29 0.20 13.91
N THR A 94 2.71 -0.93 13.50
CA THR A 94 1.68 -1.67 14.26
C THR A 94 2.25 -2.77 15.15
N LYS A 95 3.58 -2.99 15.13
CA LYS A 95 4.22 -3.80 16.15
C LYS A 95 4.01 -3.10 17.50
N PRO A 96 3.59 -3.83 18.55
CA PRO A 96 3.57 -3.26 19.89
C PRO A 96 4.93 -2.62 20.17
N GLY A 97 4.94 -1.38 20.64
CA GLY A 97 6.20 -0.72 21.01
C GLY A 97 6.90 -1.58 22.07
N HIS A 98 8.23 -1.61 22.09
CA HIS A 98 8.95 -2.37 23.12
C HIS A 98 8.51 -1.89 24.52
N GLY A 99 7.76 -2.76 25.23
CA GLY A 99 7.00 -2.44 26.44
C GLY A 99 5.54 -2.90 26.41
N GLU A 100 4.98 -3.12 25.21
CA GLU A 100 3.65 -3.67 24.96
C GLU A 100 3.73 -5.16 24.57
N CYS A 101 4.59 -5.94 25.22
CA CYS A 101 4.56 -7.38 24.98
C CYS A 101 3.16 -7.91 25.38
N GLY A 102 2.48 -8.54 24.43
CA GLY A 102 1.15 -9.14 24.63
C GLY A 102 1.18 -10.39 25.51
N ASP A 103 2.38 -10.90 25.83
CA ASP A 103 2.57 -11.97 26.80
C ASP A 103 2.63 -11.39 28.22
N PRO A 104 1.62 -11.66 29.08
CA PRO A 104 1.62 -11.21 30.47
C PRO A 104 2.73 -11.86 31.31
N GLU A 105 3.28 -12.99 30.87
CA GLU A 105 4.30 -13.78 31.58
C GLU A 105 5.73 -13.48 31.10
N CYS A 106 5.90 -12.47 30.24
CA CYS A 106 7.21 -12.11 29.71
C CYS A 106 8.03 -11.30 30.73
N ASP A 107 9.32 -11.65 30.88
CA ASP A 107 10.21 -11.10 31.90
C ASP A 107 10.45 -9.59 31.74
N CYS A 108 10.37 -9.07 30.52
CA CYS A 108 10.48 -7.64 30.24
C CYS A 108 9.36 -6.78 30.85
N ARG A 109 8.21 -7.38 31.24
CA ARG A 109 7.15 -6.65 31.98
C ARG A 109 7.54 -6.35 33.42
N GLN A 110 8.35 -7.21 34.03
CA GLN A 110 8.80 -7.04 35.41
C GLN A 110 10.04 -6.15 35.47
N SER A 111 11.00 -6.34 34.55
CA SER A 111 12.23 -5.57 34.54
C SER A 111 12.10 -4.22 33.84
N GLY A 112 11.13 -4.06 32.93
CA GLY A 112 11.03 -2.91 32.04
C GLY A 112 12.15 -2.84 30.99
N ASN A 113 13.05 -3.84 30.95
CA ASN A 113 14.20 -3.88 30.07
C ASN A 113 13.90 -4.77 28.85
N PRO A 114 13.99 -4.25 27.61
CA PRO A 114 13.71 -5.01 26.39
C PRO A 114 14.61 -6.24 26.24
N ALA A 115 15.87 -6.18 26.68
CA ALA A 115 16.83 -7.27 26.55
C ALA A 115 16.40 -8.57 27.27
N ASP A 116 15.45 -8.48 28.20
CA ASP A 116 14.92 -9.61 28.95
C ASP A 116 13.70 -10.25 28.25
N CYS A 117 13.29 -9.75 27.07
CA CYS A 117 12.17 -10.31 26.34
C CYS A 117 12.54 -11.66 25.71
N ARG A 118 11.91 -12.74 26.18
CA ARG A 118 12.07 -14.11 25.63
C ARG A 118 11.59 -14.28 24.18
N HIS A 119 10.90 -13.28 23.64
CA HIS A 119 10.46 -13.22 22.24
C HIS A 119 11.43 -12.44 21.34
N HIS A 120 12.62 -12.08 21.83
CA HIS A 120 13.69 -11.62 20.98
C HIS A 120 14.09 -12.73 20.00
N ALA A 121 13.68 -12.59 18.75
CA ALA A 121 14.27 -13.25 17.58
C ALA A 121 14.64 -12.19 16.55
#